data_AF-A0A920G671-F1
#
_entry.id   AF-A0A920G671-F1
#
_cell.length_a   1.000
_cell.length_b   1.000
_cell.length_c   1.000
_cell.angle_alpha   90.00
_cell.angle_beta   90.00
_cell.angle_gamma   90.00
#
_symmetry.space_group_name_H-M   'P 1'
#
loop_
_entity.id
_entity.type
_entity.pdbx_description
1 polymer ?
#
loop_
_entity_poly.entity_id
_entity_poly.type
_entity_poly.pdbx_seq_one_letter_code
_entity_poly.pdbx_strand_id
1 'polypeptide(L)'
;MKNIIIALVAANFAMLGSAGVSAGFYSGKGVVANCNSEANYDNGWCAGYLGSWADGDIDMVRRKACIPSDTSIGTIKKVLMDYAEANPQDVETMSGGELLQRAFSRKWPTASTDDTVSEIYRKPADHASAETRPDGRQHES
;
A
#
# COMPACT_ATOMS: atom_id res chain seq x y z
N MET A 1 45.71 -9.24 -25.43
CA MET A 1 44.37 -9.73 -25.84
C MET A 1 43.69 -10.54 -24.73
N LYS A 2 44.32 -11.58 -24.18
CA LYS A 2 43.75 -12.42 -23.09
C LYS A 2 43.31 -11.65 -21.83
N ASN A 3 44.05 -10.61 -21.45
CA ASN A 3 43.75 -9.79 -20.26
C ASN A 3 42.57 -8.82 -20.48
N ILE A 4 42.28 -8.44 -21.73
CA ILE A 4 41.16 -7.56 -22.09
C ILE A 4 39.84 -8.35 -22.04
N ILE A 5 39.87 -9.63 -22.45
CA ILE A 5 38.71 -10.52 -22.39
C ILE A 5 38.29 -10.78 -20.94
N ILE A 6 39.25 -11.00 -20.03
CA ILE A 6 38.95 -11.23 -18.59
C ILE A 6 38.33 -9.98 -17.95
N ALA A 7 38.83 -8.78 -18.28
CA ALA A 7 38.29 -7.52 -17.77
C ALA A 7 36.84 -7.27 -18.25
N LEU A 8 36.54 -7.61 -19.51
CA LEU A 8 35.18 -7.50 -20.06
C LEU A 8 34.20 -8.48 -19.41
N VAL A 9 34.62 -9.72 -19.13
CA VAL A 9 33.76 -10.71 -18.46
C VAL A 9 33.46 -10.32 -17.00
N ALA A 10 34.45 -9.79 -16.28
CA ALA A 10 34.27 -9.34 -14.90
C ALA A 10 33.32 -8.11 -14.80
N ALA A 11 33.39 -7.19 -15.75
CA ALA A 11 32.50 -6.02 -15.79
C ALA A 11 31.02 -6.40 -16.05
N ASN A 12 30.77 -7.42 -16.88
CA ASN A 12 29.42 -7.91 -17.13
C ASN A 12 28.82 -8.65 -15.91
N PHE A 13 29.64 -9.38 -15.15
CA PHE A 13 29.20 -10.03 -13.92
C PHE A 13 28.86 -9.02 -12.81
N ALA A 14 29.60 -7.90 -12.72
CA ALA A 14 29.34 -6.86 -11.72
C ALA A 14 28.03 -6.09 -11.99
N MET A 15 27.60 -5.95 -13.24
CA MET A 15 26.35 -5.26 -13.59
C MET A 15 25.09 -6.10 -13.36
N LEU A 16 25.20 -7.44 -13.37
CA LEU A 16 24.06 -8.34 -13.13
C LEU A 16 23.71 -8.49 -11.64
N GLY A 17 24.64 -8.17 -10.72
CA GLY A 17 24.42 -8.30 -9.27
C GLY A 17 23.52 -7.23 -8.65
N SER A 18 23.42 -6.05 -9.27
CA SER A 18 22.82 -4.86 -8.65
C SER A 18 21.33 -4.68 -8.94
N ALA A 19 20.82 -5.25 -10.03
CA ALA A 19 19.44 -5.06 -10.47
C ALA A 19 18.41 -5.92 -9.71
N GLY A 20 18.84 -6.99 -9.02
CA GLY A 20 17.95 -7.93 -8.35
C GLY A 20 17.51 -7.50 -6.94
N VAL A 21 18.30 -6.69 -6.24
CA VAL A 21 18.05 -6.38 -4.83
C VAL A 21 16.85 -5.44 -4.66
N SER A 22 16.73 -4.41 -5.49
CA SER A 22 15.64 -3.42 -5.43
C SER A 22 14.26 -4.01 -5.79
N ALA A 23 14.19 -4.84 -6.83
CA ALA A 23 12.95 -5.49 -7.24
C ALA A 23 12.44 -6.50 -6.20
N GLY A 24 13.36 -7.10 -5.43
CA GLY A 24 13.04 -8.05 -4.38
C GLY A 24 12.15 -7.45 -3.29
N PHE A 25 12.44 -6.23 -2.82
CA PHE A 25 11.70 -5.55 -1.75
C PHE A 25 10.22 -5.39 -2.05
N TYR A 26 9.87 -5.13 -3.32
CA TYR A 26 8.49 -4.87 -3.75
C TYR A 26 7.74 -6.13 -4.23
N SER A 27 8.37 -7.31 -4.19
CA SER A 27 7.69 -8.58 -4.43
C SER A 27 6.84 -9.00 -3.23
N GLY A 28 5.86 -9.90 -3.41
CA GLY A 28 5.07 -10.46 -2.30
C GLY A 28 5.98 -11.08 -1.23
N LYS A 29 6.96 -11.89 -1.66
CA LYS A 29 8.02 -12.41 -0.79
C LYS A 29 8.79 -11.34 -0.03
N GLY A 30 9.23 -10.29 -0.73
CA GLY A 30 10.00 -9.21 -0.13
C GLY A 30 9.21 -8.47 0.93
N VAL A 31 7.96 -8.12 0.65
CA VAL A 31 7.09 -7.45 1.62
C VAL A 31 6.86 -8.31 2.85
N VAL A 32 6.51 -9.60 2.66
CA VAL A 32 6.30 -10.53 3.78
C VAL A 32 7.57 -10.71 4.60
N ALA A 33 8.73 -10.86 3.96
CA ALA A 33 10.02 -11.01 4.66
C ALA A 33 10.36 -9.77 5.49
N ASN A 34 10.21 -8.56 4.93
CA ASN A 34 10.48 -7.32 5.66
C ASN A 34 9.48 -7.13 6.82
N CYS A 35 8.20 -7.45 6.60
CA CYS A 35 7.20 -7.36 7.64
C CYS A 35 7.39 -8.40 8.75
N ASN A 36 7.96 -9.57 8.44
CA ASN A 36 8.26 -10.58 9.45
C ASN A 36 9.62 -10.38 10.15
N SER A 37 10.43 -9.42 9.70
CA SER A 37 11.75 -9.14 10.26
C SER A 37 11.67 -8.44 11.61
N GLU A 38 12.55 -8.83 12.52
CA GLU A 38 12.79 -8.14 13.80
C GLU A 38 13.77 -6.97 13.64
N ALA A 39 14.43 -6.83 12.49
CA ALA A 39 15.35 -5.73 12.26
C ALA A 39 14.60 -4.41 12.13
N ASN A 40 15.06 -3.38 12.85
CA ASN A 40 14.41 -2.06 12.89
C ASN A 40 14.24 -1.43 11.49
N TYR A 41 15.23 -1.61 10.61
CA TYR A 41 15.18 -1.06 9.25
C TYR A 41 14.07 -1.71 8.43
N ASP A 42 14.04 -3.03 8.37
CA ASP A 42 13.04 -3.80 7.61
C ASP A 42 11.63 -3.57 8.15
N ASN A 43 11.50 -3.50 9.49
CA ASN A 43 10.22 -3.25 10.14
C ASN A 43 9.72 -1.82 9.85
N GLY A 44 10.61 -0.83 9.90
CA GLY A 44 10.30 0.55 9.51
C GLY A 44 9.93 0.67 8.03
N TRP A 45 10.65 -0.05 7.16
CA TRP A 45 10.32 -0.15 5.74
C TRP A 45 8.93 -0.76 5.52
N CYS A 46 8.61 -1.87 6.19
CA CYS A 46 7.29 -2.50 6.14
C CYS A 46 6.19 -1.51 6.57
N ALA A 47 6.36 -0.83 7.71
CA ALA A 47 5.39 0.16 8.18
C ALA A 47 5.16 1.29 7.16
N GLY A 48 6.23 1.80 6.55
CA GLY A 48 6.15 2.82 5.50
C GLY A 48 5.46 2.31 4.23
N TYR A 49 5.76 1.09 3.79
CA TYR A 49 5.15 0.48 2.61
C TYR A 49 3.64 0.24 2.81
N LEU A 50 3.27 -0.33 3.96
CA LEU A 50 1.87 -0.57 4.34
C LEU A 50 1.09 0.74 4.47
N GLY A 51 1.65 1.74 5.15
CA GLY A 51 1.03 3.05 5.31
C GLY A 51 0.84 3.76 3.98
N SER A 52 1.87 3.77 3.12
CA SER A 52 1.79 4.39 1.80
C SER A 52 0.74 3.73 0.90
N TRP A 53 0.58 2.41 1.01
CA TRP A 53 -0.50 1.72 0.31
C TRP A 53 -1.85 2.10 0.93
N ALA A 54 -2.02 2.08 2.26
CA ALA A 54 -3.30 2.40 2.89
C ALA A 54 -3.76 3.86 2.67
N ASP A 55 -2.82 4.79 2.62
CA ASP A 55 -3.05 6.23 2.38
C ASP A 55 -3.20 6.57 0.88
N GLY A 56 -3.02 5.59 0.00
CA GLY A 56 -3.08 5.80 -1.43
C GLY A 56 -4.41 6.37 -1.91
N ASP A 57 -4.36 7.02 -3.09
CA ASP A 57 -5.52 7.68 -3.68
C ASP A 57 -6.73 6.74 -3.82
N ILE A 58 -7.91 7.35 -3.93
CA ILE A 58 -9.20 6.69 -3.95
C ILE A 58 -9.28 5.56 -4.98
N ASP A 59 -8.66 5.77 -6.14
CA ASP A 59 -8.67 4.83 -7.27
C ASP A 59 -7.84 3.59 -7.01
N MET A 60 -6.72 3.76 -6.30
CA MET A 60 -5.77 2.70 -6.05
C MET A 60 -6.24 1.80 -4.91
N VAL A 61 -6.81 2.39 -3.85
CA VAL A 61 -6.97 1.71 -2.55
C VAL A 61 -8.41 1.65 -2.11
N ARG A 62 -9.11 2.79 -2.04
CA ARG A 62 -10.48 2.84 -1.49
C ARG A 62 -11.51 2.12 -2.38
N ARG A 63 -11.31 2.10 -3.71
CA ARG A 63 -12.09 1.27 -4.65
C ARG A 63 -11.77 -0.22 -4.55
N LYS A 64 -10.69 -0.60 -3.85
CA LYS A 64 -10.28 -2.01 -3.69
C LYS A 64 -10.54 -2.54 -2.28
N ALA A 65 -10.49 -1.69 -1.26
CA ALA A 65 -10.77 -2.03 0.12
C ALA A 65 -11.26 -0.82 0.92
N CYS A 66 -12.26 -1.02 1.80
CA CYS A 66 -12.77 0.01 2.71
C CYS A 66 -12.10 -0.09 4.09
N ILE A 67 -10.82 0.27 4.18
CA ILE A 67 -10.07 0.23 5.44
C ILE A 67 -10.62 1.32 6.39
N PRO A 68 -11.06 0.98 7.62
CA PRO A 68 -11.48 1.98 8.60
C PRO A 68 -10.36 2.97 8.92
N SER A 69 -10.68 4.25 9.06
CA SER A 69 -9.70 5.33 9.25
C SER A 69 -8.93 5.24 10.57
N ASP A 70 -9.46 4.54 11.56
CA ASP A 70 -8.85 4.27 12.86
C ASP A 70 -8.03 2.96 12.89
N THR A 71 -7.86 2.30 11.75
CA THR A 71 -7.08 1.07 11.65
C THR A 71 -5.60 1.35 11.89
N SER A 72 -5.05 0.76 12.95
CA SER A 72 -3.61 0.86 13.23
C SER A 72 -2.76 0.16 12.15
N ILE A 73 -1.54 0.65 11.95
CA ILE A 73 -0.53 -0.04 11.10
C ILE A 73 -0.29 -1.48 11.57
N GLY A 74 -0.35 -1.75 12.88
CA GLY A 74 -0.25 -3.11 13.42
C GLY A 74 -1.37 -4.03 12.94
N THR A 75 -2.60 -3.51 12.84
CA THR A 75 -3.74 -4.26 12.28
C THR A 75 -3.56 -4.50 10.79
N ILE A 76 -3.13 -3.49 10.03
CA ILE A 76 -2.86 -3.61 8.58
C ILE A 76 -1.80 -4.69 8.33
N LYS A 77 -0.70 -4.66 9.09
CA LYS A 77 0.35 -5.68 9.06
C LYS A 77 -0.21 -7.06 9.36
N LYS A 78 -1.00 -7.20 10.42
CA LYS A 78 -1.59 -8.48 10.80
C LYS A 78 -2.46 -9.06 9.69
N VAL A 79 -3.30 -8.24 9.05
CA VAL A 79 -4.17 -8.70 7.96
C VAL A 79 -3.35 -9.21 6.77
N LEU A 80 -2.27 -8.51 6.40
CA LEU A 80 -1.34 -8.99 5.36
C LEU A 80 -0.72 -10.34 5.77
N MET A 81 -0.19 -10.45 6.98
CA MET A 81 0.52 -11.65 7.43
C MET A 81 -0.42 -12.87 7.53
N ASP A 82 -1.61 -12.69 8.10
CA ASP A 82 -2.65 -13.73 8.19
C ASP A 82 -3.06 -14.19 6.76
N TYR A 83 -3.15 -13.27 5.79
CA TYR A 83 -3.41 -13.61 4.40
C TYR A 83 -2.27 -14.40 3.75
N ALA A 84 -1.04 -13.93 3.93
CA ALA A 84 0.17 -14.53 3.35
C ALA A 84 0.37 -15.97 3.84
N GLU A 85 0.15 -16.21 5.13
CA GLU A 85 0.21 -17.55 5.73
C GLU A 85 -0.81 -18.51 5.11
N ALA A 86 -2.04 -18.04 4.89
CA ALA A 86 -3.10 -18.84 4.30
C ALA A 86 -2.98 -19.02 2.78
N ASN A 87 -2.20 -18.19 2.08
CA ASN A 87 -2.11 -18.15 0.62
C ASN A 87 -0.64 -18.10 0.14
N PRO A 88 0.19 -19.11 0.44
CA PRO A 88 1.63 -19.08 0.15
C PRO A 88 1.94 -18.95 -1.36
N GLN A 89 1.07 -19.47 -2.24
CA GLN A 89 1.24 -19.34 -3.68
C GLN A 89 1.11 -17.87 -4.15
N ASP A 90 0.24 -17.08 -3.51
CA ASP A 90 0.09 -15.66 -3.84
C ASP A 90 1.35 -14.88 -3.42
N VAL A 91 1.97 -15.25 -2.29
CA VAL A 91 3.24 -14.65 -1.83
C VAL A 91 4.37 -14.86 -2.85
N GLU A 92 4.43 -16.06 -3.45
CA GLU A 92 5.45 -16.41 -4.43
C GLU A 92 5.29 -15.72 -5.79
N THR A 93 4.04 -15.45 -6.18
CA THR A 93 3.70 -15.10 -7.57
C THR A 93 3.30 -13.64 -7.77
N MET A 94 2.90 -12.93 -6.71
CA MET A 94 2.42 -11.56 -6.79
C MET A 94 3.48 -10.52 -6.44
N SER A 95 3.28 -9.29 -6.93
CA SER A 95 3.90 -8.11 -6.34
C SER A 95 3.34 -7.82 -4.94
N GLY A 96 4.04 -7.01 -4.16
CA GLY A 96 3.60 -6.56 -2.85
C GLY A 96 2.27 -5.81 -2.90
N GLY A 97 2.07 -4.96 -3.91
CA GLY A 97 0.83 -4.19 -4.08
C GLY A 97 -0.38 -5.08 -4.41
N GLU A 98 -0.20 -6.09 -5.28
CA GLU A 98 -1.26 -7.06 -5.59
C GLU A 98 -1.62 -7.92 -4.37
N LEU A 99 -0.61 -8.34 -3.60
CA LEU A 99 -0.82 -9.10 -2.37
C LEU A 99 -1.60 -8.29 -1.33
N LEU A 100 -1.26 -7.01 -1.15
CA LEU A 100 -1.99 -6.08 -0.28
C LEU A 100 -3.43 -5.88 -0.74
N GLN A 101 -3.63 -5.60 -2.03
CA GLN A 101 -4.96 -5.45 -2.61
C GLN A 101 -5.82 -6.67 -2.32
N ARG A 102 -5.28 -7.86 -2.53
CA ARG A 102 -5.98 -9.13 -2.32
C ARG A 102 -6.28 -9.38 -0.84
N ALA A 103 -5.32 -9.16 0.05
CA ALA A 103 -5.51 -9.31 1.49
C ALA A 103 -6.58 -8.37 2.03
N PHE A 104 -6.50 -7.10 1.66
CA PHE A 104 -7.37 -6.06 2.20
C PHE A 104 -8.76 -6.06 1.56
N SER A 105 -8.89 -6.37 0.27
CA SER A 105 -10.22 -6.54 -0.35
C SER A 105 -11.00 -7.71 0.26
N ARG A 106 -10.32 -8.77 0.73
CA ARG A 106 -10.98 -9.87 1.46
C ARG A 106 -11.37 -9.46 2.88
N LYS A 107 -10.52 -8.69 3.57
CA LYS A 107 -10.79 -8.27 4.96
C LYS A 107 -11.83 -7.16 5.06
N TRP A 108 -11.74 -6.18 4.17
CA TRP A 108 -12.54 -4.97 4.13
C TRP A 108 -13.14 -4.80 2.73
N PRO A 109 -14.07 -5.70 2.33
CA PRO A 109 -14.68 -5.62 1.02
C PRO A 109 -15.36 -4.27 0.83
N THR A 110 -15.21 -3.71 -0.37
CA THR A 110 -15.89 -2.48 -0.78
C THR A 110 -17.02 -2.81 -1.73
N ALA A 111 -18.18 -2.19 -1.53
CA ALA A 111 -19.29 -2.21 -2.48
C ALA A 111 -19.16 -1.09 -3.52
N SER A 112 -18.17 -0.19 -3.37
CA SER A 112 -18.12 1.07 -4.09
C SER A 112 -17.47 0.92 -5.47
N THR A 113 -18.31 0.97 -6.50
CA THR A 113 -17.92 1.34 -7.87
C THR A 113 -18.27 2.80 -8.18
N ASP A 114 -18.64 3.60 -7.18
CA ASP A 114 -19.37 4.87 -7.36
C ASP A 114 -18.59 6.07 -6.78
N ASP A 115 -18.37 7.07 -7.63
CA ASP A 115 -17.60 8.29 -7.38
C ASP A 115 -18.26 9.28 -6.40
N THR A 116 -19.37 8.88 -5.77
CA THR A 116 -20.16 9.72 -4.83
C THR A 116 -20.01 9.32 -3.35
N VAL A 117 -19.67 8.06 -3.05
CA VAL A 117 -19.46 7.61 -1.64
C VAL A 117 -18.11 8.07 -1.08
N SER A 118 -17.16 8.31 -1.99
CA SER A 118 -15.92 9.06 -1.79
C SER A 118 -16.13 10.47 -1.24
N GLU A 119 -17.23 11.15 -1.60
CA GLU A 119 -17.58 12.48 -1.08
C GLU A 119 -18.19 12.43 0.32
N ILE A 120 -18.78 11.30 0.73
CA ILE A 120 -19.33 11.14 2.09
C ILE A 120 -18.20 11.15 3.13
N TYR A 121 -17.02 10.63 2.77
CA TYR A 121 -15.80 10.76 3.58
C TYR A 121 -15.05 12.10 3.40
N ARG A 122 -15.50 12.99 2.49
CA ARG A 122 -14.97 14.36 2.36
C ARG A 122 -15.56 15.33 3.37
N LYS A 123 -16.70 15.02 4.00
CA LYS A 123 -17.19 15.87 5.08
C LYS A 123 -16.37 15.58 6.35
N PRO A 124 -15.52 16.51 6.83
CA PRO A 124 -15.19 16.48 8.25
C PRO A 124 -16.50 16.49 9.04
N ALA A 125 -16.47 15.88 10.22
CA ALA A 125 -17.59 15.83 11.15
C ALA A 125 -17.94 17.23 11.67
N ASP A 126 -18.46 18.10 10.82
CA ASP A 126 -19.04 19.38 11.19
C ASP A 126 -20.57 19.24 11.15
N HIS A 127 -21.08 18.39 12.04
CA HIS A 127 -22.27 18.77 12.77
C HIS A 127 -21.85 19.77 13.85
N ALA A 128 -21.64 21.02 13.45
CA ALA A 128 -21.71 22.15 14.36
C ALA A 128 -22.36 23.33 13.62
N SER A 129 -23.58 23.64 14.06
CA SER A 129 -24.38 24.81 13.71
C SER A 129 -25.19 24.73 12.42
N ALA A 130 -26.35 24.08 12.53
CA ALA A 130 -27.54 24.65 11.92
C ALA A 130 -27.81 26.02 12.57
N GLU A 131 -27.57 27.12 11.85
CA GLU A 131 -28.23 28.39 12.14
C GLU A 131 -28.78 28.96 10.83
N THR A 132 -29.99 28.56 10.50
CA THR A 132 -30.82 29.26 9.51
C THR A 132 -31.21 30.61 10.12
N ARG A 133 -30.67 31.72 9.60
CA ARG A 133 -31.22 33.06 9.87
C ARG A 133 -32.37 33.36 8.89
N PRO A 134 -33.46 34.00 9.34
CA PRO A 134 -34.70 34.14 8.56
C PRO A 134 -34.71 35.41 7.69
N ASP A 135 -33.65 35.68 6.94
CA ASP A 135 -33.64 36.81 5.99
C ASP A 135 -32.79 36.44 4.76
N GLY A 136 -33.47 36.08 3.68
CA GLY A 136 -32.86 35.63 2.43
C GLY A 136 -32.25 36.76 1.62
N ARG A 137 -30.96 37.06 1.85
CA ARG A 137 -30.16 37.86 0.90
C ARG A 137 -28.74 37.31 0.74
N GLN A 138 -28.38 37.00 -0.50
CA GLN A 138 -26.99 36.80 -0.92
C GLN A 138 -26.39 38.16 -1.28
N HIS A 139 -25.15 38.42 -0.85
CA HIS A 139 -24.38 39.58 -1.29
C HIS A 139 -23.47 39.13 -2.44
N GLU A 140 -23.61 39.77 -3.60
CA GLU A 140 -22.68 39.66 -4.72
C GLU A 140 -21.51 40.66 -4.54
N SER A 141 -20.34 40.27 -5.06
CA SER A 141 -19.00 40.88 -5.01
C SER A 141 -18.17 40.62 -3.75
#